data_AF-A0A9Y1EIG7-F1
#
_entry.id   AF-A0A9Y1EIG7-F1
#
_cell.length_a   1.000
_cell.length_b   1.000
_cell.length_c   1.000
_cell.angle_alpha   90.00
_cell.angle_beta   90.00
_cell.angle_gamma   90.00
#
_symmetry.space_group_name_H-M   'P 1'
#
loop_
_entity.id
_entity.type
_entity.pdbx_description
1 polymer ?
#
loop_
_entity_poly.entity_id
_entity_poly.type
_entity_poly.pdbx_seq_one_letter_code
_entity_poly.pdbx_strand_id
1 'polypeptide(L)' 'SYHGKFSFEAFIHKKPVLYRALAKDIDLRFPPYTKEQVKLLKAFIDGVVLGMIASLLSLDWSTLRKLFRSL' A
#
# COMPACT_ATOMS: atom_id res chain seq x y z
N SER A 1 17.98 2.49 29.08
CA SER A 1 17.52 1.98 30.38
C SER A 1 17.42 0.47 30.34
N TYR A 2 18.18 -0.21 31.19
CA TYR A 2 18.30 -1.67 31.20
C TYR A 2 17.59 -2.23 32.45
N HIS A 3 16.28 -2.41 32.40
CA HIS A 3 15.57 -3.20 33.43
C HIS A 3 14.43 -3.99 32.81
N GLY A 4 14.31 -5.27 33.20
CA GLY A 4 13.23 -6.16 32.77
C GLY A 4 13.10 -6.27 31.25
N LYS A 5 11.89 -6.04 30.73
CA LYS A 5 11.54 -6.11 29.31
C LYS A 5 12.40 -5.21 28.42
N PHE A 6 12.79 -4.02 28.90
CA PHE A 6 13.59 -3.08 28.12
C PHE A 6 15.02 -3.57 27.90
N SER A 7 15.59 -4.35 28.82
CA SER A 7 16.88 -5.01 28.61
C SER A 7 16.79 -6.06 27.51
N PHE A 8 15.75 -6.89 27.52
CA PHE A 8 15.53 -7.91 26.48
C PHE A 8 15.34 -7.29 25.10
N GLU A 9 14.51 -6.25 25.00
CA GLU A 9 14.29 -5.54 23.73
C GLU A 9 15.51 -4.77 23.22
N ALA A 10 16.38 -4.29 24.13
CA ALA A 10 17.61 -3.59 23.75
C ALA A 10 18.68 -4.51 23.14
N PHE A 11 18.70 -5.80 23.52
CA PHE A 11 19.74 -6.75 23.11
C PHE A 11 19.27 -7.82 22.12
N ILE A 12 18.02 -7.78 21.67
CA ILE A 12 17.47 -8.76 20.72
C ILE A 12 17.13 -8.11 19.39
N HIS A 13 17.46 -8.83 18.33
CA HIS A 13 17.05 -8.48 16.98
C HIS A 13 15.56 -8.80 16.76
N LYS A 14 14.72 -7.76 16.67
CA LYS A 14 13.31 -7.90 16.28
C LYS A 14 13.23 -8.13 14.76
N LYS A 15 13.03 -9.40 14.35
CA LYS A 15 12.82 -9.76 12.94
C LYS A 15 11.35 -9.56 12.54
N PRO A 16 11.00 -8.57 11.70
CA PRO A 16 9.65 -8.47 11.16
C PRO A 16 9.39 -9.61 10.16
N VAL A 17 8.20 -10.23 10.24
CA VAL A 17 7.76 -11.28 9.31
C VAL A 17 6.39 -10.88 8.76
N LEU A 18 6.27 -10.78 7.43
CA LEU A 18 5.03 -10.47 6.73
C LEU A 18 4.52 -11.73 6.01
N TYR A 19 3.30 -12.14 6.32
CA TYR A 19 2.57 -13.16 5.56
C TYR A 19 1.61 -12.48 4.59
N ARG A 20 1.68 -12.84 3.30
CA ARG A 20 0.77 -12.33 2.26
C ARG A 20 0.19 -13.48 1.44
N ALA A 21 -1.07 -13.36 1.05
CA ALA A 21 -1.70 -14.28 0.10
C ALA A 21 -1.36 -13.89 -1.34
N LEU A 22 -1.22 -14.87 -2.23
CA LEU A 22 -0.94 -14.67 -3.67
C LEU A 22 -2.19 -14.34 -4.49
N ALA A 23 -3.40 -14.61 -3.95
CA ALA A 23 -4.66 -14.53 -4.71
C ALA A 23 -5.15 -13.10 -4.99
N LYS A 24 -4.51 -12.07 -4.42
CA LYS A 24 -4.94 -10.66 -4.49
C LYS A 24 -3.76 -9.71 -4.67
N ASP A 25 -2.90 -10.00 -5.65
CA ASP A 25 -1.89 -9.03 -6.04
C ASP A 25 -2.55 -7.97 -6.94
N ILE A 26 -2.35 -6.71 -6.59
CA ILE A 26 -2.94 -5.58 -7.30
C ILE A 26 -1.99 -5.24 -8.46
N ASP A 27 -2.52 -5.20 -9.68
CA ASP A 27 -1.75 -4.89 -10.90
C ASP A 27 -1.04 -3.52 -10.85
N LEU A 28 -1.40 -2.66 -9.91
CA LEU A 28 -0.78 -1.36 -9.65
C LEU A 28 0.72 -1.44 -9.30
N ARG A 29 1.23 -2.61 -8.90
CA ARG A 29 2.64 -2.82 -8.55
C ARG A 29 3.54 -3.08 -9.74
N PHE A 30 2.97 -3.47 -10.88
CA PHE A 30 3.74 -3.93 -12.03
C PHE A 30 3.71 -2.88 -13.16
N PRO A 31 4.82 -2.66 -13.88
CA PRO A 31 4.84 -1.79 -15.05
C PRO A 31 4.03 -2.42 -16.21
N PRO A 32 3.56 -1.61 -17.19
CA PRO A 32 3.81 -0.18 -17.39
C PRO A 32 2.82 0.74 -16.65
N TYR A 33 3.34 1.76 -15.96
CA TYR A 33 2.52 2.69 -15.17
C TYR A 33 1.81 3.73 -16.03
N THR A 34 0.49 3.84 -15.88
CA THR A 34 -0.30 4.95 -16.44
C THR A 34 -0.27 6.17 -15.52
N LYS A 35 -0.56 7.36 -16.07
CA LYS A 35 -0.64 8.60 -15.28
C LYS A 35 -1.66 8.49 -14.14
N GLU A 36 -2.75 7.78 -14.37
CA GLU A 36 -3.81 7.52 -13.39
C GLU A 36 -3.33 6.61 -12.25
N GLN A 37 -2.64 5.52 -12.58
CA GLN A 37 -2.04 4.61 -11.61
C GLN A 37 -1.05 5.33 -10.69
N VAL A 38 -0.19 6.19 -11.26
CA VAL A 38 0.75 7.00 -10.48
C VAL A 38 0.03 8.02 -9.59
N LYS A 39 -1.04 8.65 -10.08
CA LYS A 39 -1.85 9.60 -9.30
C LYS A 39 -2.50 8.89 -8.09
N LEU A 40 -3.04 7.70 -8.30
CA LEU A 40 -3.57 6.84 -7.24
C LEU A 40 -2.49 6.50 -6.22
N LEU A 41 -1.34 5.99 -6.68
CA LEU A 41 -0.24 5.59 -5.80
C LEU A 41 0.23 6.76 -4.92
N LYS A 42 0.39 7.95 -5.51
CA LYS A 42 0.74 9.16 -4.77
C LYS A 42 -0.31 9.55 -3.74
N ALA A 43 -1.59 9.56 -4.12
CA ALA A 43 -2.67 9.89 -3.19
C ALA A 43 -2.74 8.93 -1.98
N PHE A 44 -2.43 7.65 -2.18
CA PHE A 44 -2.36 6.67 -1.09
C PHE A 44 -1.12 6.82 -0.21
N ILE A 45 0.04 7.17 -0.79
CA ILE A 45 1.29 7.41 -0.05
C ILE A 45 1.19 8.72 0.76
N ASP A 46 0.60 9.76 0.18
CA ASP A 46 0.46 11.09 0.81
C ASP A 46 -0.50 11.08 2.01
N GLY A 47 -1.37 10.06 2.14
CA GLY A 47 -2.19 9.85 3.34
C GLY A 47 -3.37 10.82 3.51
N VAL A 48 -3.59 11.74 2.56
CA VAL A 48 -4.68 12.73 2.62
C VAL A 48 -6.00 12.13 2.15
N VAL A 49 -6.97 11.99 3.06
CA VAL A 49 -8.28 11.37 2.79
C VAL A 49 -9.01 12.04 1.61
N LEU A 50 -9.04 13.37 1.57
CA LEU A 50 -9.66 14.11 0.46
C LEU A 50 -8.95 13.86 -0.88
N GLY A 51 -7.62 13.75 -0.85
CA GLY A 51 -6.81 13.42 -2.02
C GLY A 51 -7.07 12.00 -2.53
N MET A 52 -7.27 11.03 -1.62
CA MET A 52 -7.65 9.66 -1.97
C MET A 52 -9.02 9.61 -2.65
N ILE A 53 -10.04 10.26 -2.07
CA ILE A 53 -11.39 10.31 -2.63
C ILE A 53 -11.38 11.01 -4.00
N ALA A 54 -10.70 12.15 -4.11
CA ALA A 54 -10.57 12.87 -5.37
C ALA A 54 -9.82 12.06 -6.42
N SER A 55 -8.79 11.29 -6.02
CA SER A 55 -8.07 10.42 -6.93
C SER A 55 -8.99 9.33 -7.49
N LEU A 56 -9.80 8.69 -6.64
CA LEU A 56 -10.74 7.64 -7.02
C LEU A 56 -11.87 8.15 -7.94
N LEU A 57 -12.42 9.33 -7.64
CA LEU A 57 -13.47 9.95 -8.46
C LEU A 57 -12.95 10.41 -9.82
N SER A 58 -11.66 10.72 -9.93
CA SER A 58 -11.03 11.17 -11.18
C SER A 58 -10.58 10.04 -12.11
N LEU A 59 -10.76 8.78 -11.72
CA LEU A 59 -10.37 7.61 -12.53
C LEU A 59 -11.36 7.35 -13.65
N ASP A 60 -10.84 6.86 -14.77
CA ASP A 60 -11.63 6.28 -15.85
C ASP A 60 -12.36 5.00 -15.38
N TRP A 61 -13.56 4.77 -15.90
CA TRP A 61 -14.30 3.52 -15.74
C TRP A 61 -13.50 2.29 -16.20
N SER A 62 -12.65 2.43 -17.21
CA SER A 62 -11.79 1.35 -17.70
C SER A 62 -10.71 0.95 -16.70
N THR A 63 -10.11 1.92 -15.99
CA THR A 63 -9.09 1.67 -14.97
C THR A 63 -9.70 1.17 -13.65
N LEU A 64 -10.87 1.69 -13.27
CA LEU A 64 -11.67 1.15 -12.17
C LEU A 64 -12.02 -0.32 -12.41
N ARG A 65 -12.46 -0.70 -13.61
CA ARG A 65 -12.80 -2.09 -13.94
C ARG A 65 -11.60 -3.04 -13.84
N LYS A 66 -10.39 -2.57 -14.18
CA LYS A 66 -9.15 -3.36 -14.02
C LYS A 66 -8.82 -3.57 -12.55
N LEU A 67 -8.92 -2.51 -11.74
CA LEU A 67 -8.73 -2.58 -10.28
C LEU A 67 -9.67 -3.58 -9.62
N PHE A 68 -10.97 -3.51 -9.90
CA PHE A 68 -11.97 -4.42 -9.32
C PHE A 68 -11.85 -5.86 -9.84
N ARG A 69 -11.24 -6.08 -11.01
CA ARG A 69 -10.98 -7.44 -11.51
C ARG A 69 -9.75 -8.09 -10.87
N SER A 70 -8.84 -7.29 -10.33
CA SER A 70 -7.62 -7.76 -9.65
C SER A 70 -7.78 -7.98 -8.13
N LEU A 71 -8.94 -7.61 -7.56
CA LEU A 71 -9.27 -7.70 -6.13
C LEU A 71 -10.15 -8.92 -5.81
#